data_AF-A0A1H8NFF5-F1
#
_entry.id   AF-A0A1H8NFF5-F1
#
_cell.length_a   1.000
_cell.length_b   1.000
_cell.length_c   1.000
_cell.angle_alpha   90.00
_cell.angle_beta   90.00
_cell.angle_gamma   90.00
#
_symmetry.space_group_name_H-M   'P 1'
#
loop_
_entity.id
_entity.type
_entity.pdbx_description
1 polymer ?
#
loop_
_entity_poly.entity_id
_entity_poly.type
_entity_poly.pdbx_seq_one_letter_code
_entity_poly.pdbx_strand_id
1 'polypeptide(L)'
;MDLSKIHSVTKSYSWKGEFIGYVAVDSGTAQQMWIPLDEGNYHYQAVVKAVQDGACHINEPLFTFFYSVLGKSKKVVGYNTNLGFVPADDQNALYVLLLKVIAERTAENRGSAAKGDIPRCTHLKFCLFFPRPWPHLSGPFFCNWSYNLSKDSNPVTCLITLSNHPENPSNPIHAAITSLGIENLQVATSALLLQHAMLEIDFDIDDLWRLFKAERKAGFGSNSDFIDDQVEQGRIRFDCKKGTPDTRVLLQVAPQFLRRAVADIANDVAQAFNREYGGYSVGFIREPNLQEQFLCLLHNNGDEHHLWQFGQQSGHSFNLSGEWHRRGPVAQSKTLSLGSVANRLRALIEAGFALEAIVVANAYNEVVCREIVAAIVSHDQGAMEWVLASTKFGYDRSRELLLNAIDCIPDASHKSELVAWLKNLASVYRHRNAYAHALKSINHELDKSVDTVREAEMLLRPLLDVFENGRLMGMIQQLLIGSEEIISHKAKTEMLSRIKEQMVAAEVHVRSG
;
A
#
# COMPACT_ATOMS: atom_id res chain seq x y z
N MET A 1 -25.01 2.02 4.80
CA MET A 1 -26.06 2.12 3.76
C MET A 1 -26.90 0.86 3.80
N ASP A 2 -28.22 0.98 3.79
CA ASP A 2 -29.14 -0.16 3.80
C ASP A 2 -29.32 -0.68 2.37
N LEU A 3 -28.79 -1.87 2.09
CA LEU A 3 -28.79 -2.50 0.77
C LEU A 3 -30.21 -2.81 0.24
N SER A 4 -31.21 -2.89 1.13
CA SER A 4 -32.61 -3.12 0.74
C SER A 4 -33.23 -1.94 -0.03
N LYS A 5 -32.57 -0.78 -0.03
CA LYS A 5 -33.02 0.44 -0.70
C LYS A 5 -32.36 0.69 -2.07
N ILE A 6 -31.48 -0.20 -2.52
CA ILE A 6 -30.83 -0.09 -3.83
C ILE A 6 -31.74 -0.70 -4.89
N HIS A 7 -32.43 0.15 -5.65
CA HIS A 7 -33.36 -0.27 -6.72
C HIS A 7 -32.71 -0.26 -8.10
N SER A 8 -31.58 0.44 -8.25
CA SER A 8 -30.78 0.40 -9.46
C SER A 8 -29.31 0.60 -9.16
N VAL A 9 -28.47 0.00 -9.99
CA VAL A 9 -27.02 0.17 -9.98
C VAL A 9 -26.54 0.52 -11.38
N THR A 10 -25.51 1.35 -11.47
CA THR A 10 -24.87 1.68 -12.75
C THR A 10 -23.58 0.90 -12.89
N LYS A 11 -23.31 0.29 -14.04
CA LYS A 11 -22.02 -0.37 -14.28
C LYS A 11 -20.88 0.66 -14.29
N SER A 12 -19.78 0.29 -13.67
CA SER A 12 -18.51 1.02 -13.69
C SER A 12 -17.50 0.23 -14.51
N TYR A 13 -16.80 0.94 -15.38
CA TYR A 13 -15.81 0.37 -16.29
C TYR A 13 -14.45 1.03 -16.06
N SER A 14 -13.38 0.26 -16.25
CA SER A 14 -12.03 0.82 -16.38
C SER A 14 -11.93 1.61 -17.68
N TRP A 15 -10.90 2.45 -17.82
CA TRP A 15 -10.65 3.17 -19.07
C TRP A 15 -10.37 2.21 -20.25
N LYS A 16 -9.99 0.95 -19.98
CA LYS A 16 -9.83 -0.12 -20.97
C LYS A 16 -11.16 -0.74 -21.41
N GLY A 17 -12.28 -0.29 -20.84
CA GLY A 17 -13.63 -0.82 -21.14
C GLY A 17 -13.93 -2.12 -20.42
N GLU A 18 -13.14 -2.51 -19.43
CA GLU A 18 -13.37 -3.70 -18.61
C GLU A 18 -14.37 -3.38 -17.52
N PHE A 19 -15.33 -4.26 -17.27
CA PHE A 19 -16.29 -4.09 -16.18
C PHE A 19 -15.58 -4.33 -14.84
N ILE A 20 -15.60 -3.34 -13.93
CA ILE A 20 -14.83 -3.36 -12.67
C ILE A 20 -15.68 -3.22 -11.41
N GLY A 21 -16.96 -2.90 -11.54
CA GLY A 21 -17.86 -2.82 -10.39
C GLY A 21 -19.15 -2.07 -10.69
N TYR A 22 -19.90 -1.77 -9.65
CA TYR A 22 -21.13 -1.01 -9.73
C TYR A 22 -21.00 0.32 -8.96
N VAL A 23 -21.80 1.30 -9.37
CA VAL A 23 -22.10 2.48 -8.57
C VAL A 23 -23.56 2.41 -8.17
N ALA A 24 -23.80 2.26 -6.86
CA ALA A 24 -25.12 2.35 -6.28
C ALA A 24 -25.41 3.78 -5.85
N VAL A 25 -26.63 4.24 -6.03
CA VAL A 25 -27.09 5.55 -5.55
C VAL A 25 -28.17 5.32 -4.50
N ASP A 26 -27.99 5.86 -3.31
CA ASP A 26 -29.03 5.85 -2.28
C ASP A 26 -30.17 6.78 -2.71
N SER A 27 -31.36 6.22 -2.91
CA SER A 27 -32.55 6.95 -3.33
C SER A 27 -33.01 7.99 -2.30
N GLY A 28 -32.61 7.87 -1.02
CA GLY A 28 -32.98 8.80 0.05
C GLY A 28 -31.95 9.88 0.35
N THR A 29 -30.67 9.67 0.03
CA THR A 29 -29.58 10.58 0.41
C THR A 29 -28.75 11.08 -0.77
N ALA A 30 -29.00 10.58 -1.99
CA ALA A 30 -28.20 10.82 -3.19
C ALA A 30 -26.69 10.49 -3.03
N GLN A 31 -26.32 9.76 -1.97
CA GLN A 31 -24.95 9.30 -1.78
C GLN A 31 -24.65 8.19 -2.77
N GLN A 32 -23.52 8.33 -3.47
CA GLN A 32 -22.99 7.30 -4.36
C GLN A 32 -22.06 6.37 -3.59
N MET A 33 -22.23 5.07 -3.79
CA MET A 33 -21.34 4.04 -3.26
C MET A 33 -20.76 3.24 -4.41
N TRP A 34 -19.43 3.15 -4.46
CA TRP A 34 -18.75 2.25 -5.39
C TRP A 34 -18.63 0.85 -4.78
N ILE A 35 -18.98 -0.17 -5.56
CA ILE A 35 -19.02 -1.58 -5.18
C ILE A 35 -18.13 -2.35 -6.16
N PRO A 36 -16.95 -2.84 -5.76
CA PRO A 36 -16.05 -3.57 -6.65
C PRO A 36 -16.60 -4.96 -7.00
N LEU A 37 -16.13 -5.52 -8.12
CA LEU A 37 -16.35 -6.94 -8.44
C LEU A 37 -15.48 -7.84 -7.56
N ASP A 38 -15.99 -8.15 -6.38
CA ASP A 38 -15.32 -9.00 -5.41
C ASP A 38 -16.34 -9.97 -4.81
N GLU A 39 -16.18 -11.26 -5.09
CA GLU A 39 -17.06 -12.32 -4.58
C GLU A 39 -17.07 -12.40 -3.05
N GLY A 40 -16.01 -11.93 -2.37
CA GLY A 40 -15.97 -11.84 -0.91
C GLY A 40 -16.68 -10.60 -0.35
N ASN A 41 -17.04 -9.64 -1.21
CA ASN A 41 -17.68 -8.40 -0.79
C ASN A 41 -19.19 -8.58 -0.62
N TYR A 42 -19.66 -8.38 0.61
CA TYR A 42 -21.08 -8.50 0.96
C TYR A 42 -22.00 -7.61 0.11
N HIS A 43 -21.58 -6.37 -0.19
CA HIS A 43 -22.37 -5.46 -1.02
C HIS A 43 -22.44 -5.96 -2.47
N TYR A 44 -21.36 -6.53 -3.01
CA TYR A 44 -21.37 -7.15 -4.33
C TYR A 44 -22.31 -8.36 -4.39
N GLN A 45 -22.20 -9.29 -3.44
CA GLN A 45 -23.09 -10.45 -3.35
C GLN A 45 -24.56 -10.04 -3.25
N ALA A 46 -24.87 -9.01 -2.46
CA ALA A 46 -26.22 -8.50 -2.32
C ALA A 46 -26.76 -7.89 -3.62
N VAL A 47 -25.93 -7.14 -4.36
CA VAL A 47 -26.31 -6.61 -5.68
C VAL A 47 -26.57 -7.76 -6.67
N VAL A 48 -25.67 -8.75 -6.74
CA VAL A 48 -25.83 -9.91 -7.62
C VAL A 48 -27.14 -10.65 -7.32
N LYS A 49 -27.42 -10.90 -6.04
CA LYS A 49 -28.67 -11.53 -5.61
C LYS A 49 -29.89 -10.68 -5.94
N ALA A 50 -29.87 -9.38 -5.67
CA ALA A 50 -30.98 -8.49 -5.97
C ALA A 50 -31.27 -8.39 -7.48
N VAL A 51 -30.24 -8.46 -8.32
CA VAL A 51 -30.39 -8.52 -9.79
C VAL A 51 -31.01 -9.86 -10.21
N GLN A 52 -30.53 -10.98 -9.66
CA GLN A 52 -31.10 -12.31 -9.93
C GLN A 52 -32.56 -12.42 -9.51
N ASP A 53 -32.91 -11.82 -8.36
CA ASP A 53 -34.25 -11.79 -7.81
C ASP A 53 -35.16 -10.75 -8.53
N GLY A 54 -34.63 -10.00 -9.50
CA GLY A 54 -35.36 -8.97 -10.25
C GLY A 54 -35.69 -7.70 -9.44
N ALA A 55 -35.15 -7.57 -8.24
CA ALA A 55 -35.36 -6.44 -7.33
C ALA A 55 -34.47 -5.22 -7.64
N CYS A 56 -33.43 -5.40 -8.46
CA CYS A 56 -32.48 -4.35 -8.83
C CYS A 56 -32.23 -4.30 -10.34
N HIS A 57 -32.32 -3.11 -10.93
CA HIS A 57 -32.00 -2.88 -12.34
C HIS A 57 -30.54 -2.47 -12.55
N ILE A 58 -29.90 -3.03 -13.59
CA ILE A 58 -28.56 -2.63 -14.01
C ILE A 58 -28.67 -1.62 -15.16
N ASN A 59 -28.07 -0.45 -14.96
CA ASN A 59 -27.96 0.61 -15.96
C ASN A 59 -26.54 0.68 -16.53
N GLU A 60 -26.43 1.05 -17.80
CA GLU A 60 -25.17 1.45 -18.41
C GLU A 60 -24.80 2.88 -17.98
N PRO A 61 -23.50 3.22 -17.93
CA PRO A 61 -23.08 4.56 -17.56
C PRO A 61 -23.49 5.59 -18.62
N LEU A 62 -23.84 6.79 -18.15
CA LEU A 62 -24.32 7.88 -19.00
C LEU A 62 -23.20 8.86 -19.36
N PHE A 63 -23.01 9.08 -20.66
CA PHE A 63 -22.17 10.15 -21.17
C PHE A 63 -22.98 11.44 -21.32
N THR A 64 -22.55 12.52 -20.68
CA THR A 64 -23.21 13.83 -20.78
C THR A 64 -22.50 14.77 -21.73
N PHE A 65 -21.17 14.65 -21.86
CA PHE A 65 -20.36 15.40 -22.81
C PHE A 65 -19.15 14.61 -23.28
N PHE A 66 -18.57 15.02 -24.41
CA PHE A 66 -17.29 14.51 -24.89
C PHE A 66 -16.47 15.56 -25.64
N TYR A 67 -15.14 15.37 -25.63
CA TYR A 67 -14.16 16.10 -26.43
C TYR A 67 -13.28 15.13 -27.22
N SER A 68 -13.05 15.38 -28.51
CA SER A 68 -12.10 14.58 -29.28
C SER A 68 -10.66 14.89 -28.86
N VAL A 69 -9.89 13.84 -28.59
CA VAL A 69 -8.47 13.90 -28.26
C VAL A 69 -7.64 13.53 -29.49
N LEU A 70 -6.78 14.45 -29.91
CA LEU A 70 -5.87 14.24 -31.04
C LEU A 70 -4.48 13.84 -30.54
N GLY A 71 -3.94 12.76 -31.12
CA GLY A 71 -2.57 12.30 -30.87
C GLY A 71 -1.51 13.17 -31.57
N LYS A 72 -0.24 12.82 -31.39
CA LYS A 72 0.90 13.45 -32.10
C LYS A 72 0.77 13.35 -33.61
N SER A 73 0.20 12.26 -34.11
CA SER A 73 -0.14 12.07 -35.53
C SER A 73 -1.32 12.91 -36.03
N LYS A 74 -1.94 13.74 -35.18
CA LYS A 74 -3.18 14.50 -35.43
C LYS A 74 -4.42 13.63 -35.73
N LYS A 75 -4.34 12.32 -35.52
CA LYS A 75 -5.50 11.42 -35.57
C LYS A 75 -6.23 11.42 -34.23
N VAL A 76 -7.53 11.16 -34.26
CA VAL A 76 -8.31 10.95 -33.03
C VAL A 76 -7.82 9.65 -32.38
N VAL A 77 -7.32 9.75 -31.16
CA VAL A 77 -6.86 8.59 -30.36
C VAL A 77 -7.87 8.19 -29.30
N GLY A 78 -8.88 9.03 -29.06
CA GLY A 78 -9.93 8.81 -28.07
C GLY A 78 -10.71 10.07 -27.76
N TYR A 79 -11.46 10.02 -26.66
CA TYR A 79 -12.38 11.06 -26.23
C TYR A 79 -12.23 11.32 -24.73
N ASN A 80 -12.16 12.58 -24.32
CA ASN A 80 -12.33 12.93 -22.90
C ASN A 80 -13.82 13.11 -22.63
N THR A 81 -14.33 12.45 -21.60
CA THR A 81 -15.75 12.44 -21.24
C THR A 81 -15.94 12.79 -19.76
N ASN A 82 -17.19 12.89 -19.30
CA ASN A 82 -17.51 12.98 -17.87
C ASN A 82 -17.10 11.74 -17.06
N LEU A 83 -16.77 10.63 -17.72
CA LEU A 83 -16.32 9.37 -17.12
C LEU A 83 -14.80 9.17 -17.23
N GLY A 84 -14.07 10.17 -17.73
CA GLY A 84 -12.63 10.09 -17.99
C GLY A 84 -12.30 9.88 -19.46
N PHE A 85 -11.05 9.49 -19.73
CA PHE A 85 -10.56 9.24 -21.08
C PHE A 85 -11.03 7.87 -21.60
N VAL A 86 -11.65 7.86 -22.78
CA VAL A 86 -12.10 6.66 -23.49
C VAL A 86 -11.26 6.54 -24.77
N PRO A 87 -10.43 5.49 -24.93
CA PRO A 87 -9.64 5.29 -26.13
C PRO A 87 -10.54 4.95 -27.33
N ALA A 88 -10.12 5.37 -28.53
CA ALA A 88 -10.81 5.02 -29.77
C ALA A 88 -10.46 3.57 -30.17
N ASP A 89 -11.18 2.61 -29.59
CA ASP A 89 -10.97 1.17 -29.79
C ASP A 89 -12.32 0.44 -29.81
N ASP A 90 -12.64 -0.22 -30.93
CA ASP A 90 -13.91 -0.92 -31.14
C ASP A 90 -14.13 -2.10 -30.18
N GLN A 91 -13.09 -2.60 -29.51
CA GLN A 91 -13.20 -3.63 -28.47
C GLN A 91 -13.46 -3.04 -27.07
N ASN A 92 -13.36 -1.72 -26.91
CA ASN A 92 -13.59 -1.07 -25.63
C ASN A 92 -15.08 -0.80 -25.42
N ALA A 93 -15.66 -1.38 -24.36
CA ALA A 93 -17.09 -1.24 -24.08
C ALA A 93 -17.54 0.22 -23.89
N LEU A 94 -16.72 1.06 -23.24
CA LEU A 94 -17.03 2.50 -23.08
C LEU A 94 -17.01 3.21 -24.42
N TYR A 95 -16.13 2.83 -25.35
CA TYR A 95 -16.08 3.41 -26.68
C TYR A 95 -17.31 3.04 -27.51
N VAL A 96 -17.73 1.78 -27.48
CA VAL A 96 -18.96 1.32 -28.15
C VAL A 96 -20.20 2.04 -27.60
N LEU A 97 -20.31 2.18 -26.28
CA LEU A 97 -21.38 2.94 -25.64
C LEU A 97 -21.35 4.43 -26.03
N LEU A 98 -20.16 5.03 -26.06
CA LEU A 98 -19.99 6.42 -26.47
C LEU A 98 -20.40 6.64 -27.94
N LEU A 99 -20.02 5.74 -28.85
CA LEU A 99 -20.42 5.82 -30.26
C LEU A 99 -21.93 5.77 -30.44
N LYS A 100 -22.63 4.93 -29.65
CA LYS A 100 -24.10 4.87 -29.64
C LYS A 100 -24.70 6.22 -29.21
N VAL A 101 -24.19 6.79 -28.12
CA VAL A 101 -24.62 8.11 -27.62
C VAL A 101 -24.34 9.24 -28.61
N ILE A 102 -23.22 9.19 -29.33
CA ILE A 102 -22.88 10.13 -30.41
C ILE A 102 -23.88 9.99 -31.57
N ALA A 103 -24.19 8.76 -31.99
CA ALA A 103 -25.15 8.49 -33.06
C ALA A 103 -26.58 8.96 -32.70
N GLU A 104 -26.98 8.75 -31.44
CA GLU A 104 -28.27 9.17 -30.88
C GLU A 104 -28.33 10.66 -30.53
N ARG A 105 -27.19 11.37 -30.57
CA ARG A 105 -27.04 12.80 -30.23
C ARG A 105 -27.50 13.14 -28.80
N THR A 106 -27.29 12.22 -27.87
CA THR A 106 -27.72 12.37 -26.47
C THR A 106 -26.64 12.98 -25.56
N ALA A 107 -25.38 13.06 -26.00
CA ALA A 107 -24.30 13.80 -25.33
C ALA A 107 -23.87 15.06 -26.07
N GLU A 108 -23.42 16.06 -25.30
CA GLU A 108 -22.91 17.33 -25.82
C GLU A 108 -21.50 17.16 -26.43
N ASN A 109 -21.35 17.45 -27.73
CA ASN A 109 -20.04 17.56 -28.36
C ASN A 109 -19.42 18.91 -28.04
N ARG A 110 -18.39 18.93 -27.20
CA ARG A 110 -17.68 20.15 -26.80
C ARG A 110 -16.44 20.46 -27.65
N GLY A 111 -16.32 19.81 -28.80
CA GLY A 111 -15.26 20.02 -29.77
C GLY A 111 -13.98 19.27 -29.45
N SER A 112 -12.83 19.86 -29.77
CA SER A 112 -11.53 19.32 -29.34
C SER A 112 -11.12 20.01 -28.05
N ALA A 113 -10.66 19.23 -27.07
CA ALA A 113 -10.11 19.81 -25.87
C ALA A 113 -8.98 20.77 -26.28
N ALA A 114 -9.01 22.02 -25.81
CA ALA A 114 -7.84 22.89 -25.86
C ALA A 114 -6.66 22.05 -25.32
N LYS A 115 -5.52 22.07 -26.00
CA LYS A 115 -4.32 21.44 -25.47
C LYS A 115 -4.19 21.96 -24.04
N GLY A 116 -4.41 21.08 -23.06
CA GLY A 116 -4.06 21.37 -21.68
C GLY A 116 -2.55 21.47 -21.69
N ASP A 117 -2.06 22.66 -22.03
CA ASP A 117 -0.65 22.97 -21.95
C ASP A 117 -0.36 22.98 -20.46
N ILE A 118 0.12 21.85 -19.96
CA ILE A 118 0.82 21.83 -18.68
C ILE A 118 1.90 22.91 -18.82
N PRO A 119 1.94 23.89 -17.90
CA PRO A 119 2.92 24.96 -17.96
C PRO A 119 4.32 24.39 -18.18
N ARG A 120 5.19 25.14 -18.88
CA ARG A 120 6.55 24.70 -19.16
C ARG A 120 7.35 24.63 -17.85
N CYS A 121 7.26 23.47 -17.21
CA CYS A 121 7.91 23.14 -15.96
C CYS A 121 9.38 22.83 -16.22
N THR A 122 10.24 23.28 -15.32
CA THR A 122 11.67 22.93 -15.31
C THR A 122 12.05 22.07 -14.14
N HIS A 123 11.33 22.21 -13.04
CA HIS A 123 11.72 21.65 -11.76
C HIS A 123 10.50 21.12 -11.03
N LEU A 124 10.64 19.93 -10.47
CA LEU A 124 9.64 19.28 -9.63
C LEU A 124 10.15 19.27 -8.19
N LYS A 125 9.49 20.04 -7.33
CA LYS A 125 9.93 20.24 -5.95
C LYS A 125 9.02 19.50 -4.97
N PHE A 126 9.63 18.74 -4.06
CA PHE A 126 8.98 18.08 -2.93
C PHE A 126 9.32 18.81 -1.65
N CYS A 127 8.31 19.25 -0.90
CA CYS A 127 8.49 19.88 0.41
C CYS A 127 7.98 18.94 1.51
N LEU A 128 8.89 18.59 2.42
CA LEU A 128 8.65 17.76 3.59
C LEU A 128 8.72 18.61 4.85
N PHE A 129 7.73 18.47 5.73
CA PHE A 129 7.62 19.29 6.93
C PHE A 129 7.94 18.49 8.19
N PHE A 130 8.63 19.12 9.13
CA PHE A 130 9.09 18.49 10.36
C PHE A 130 8.55 19.18 11.62
N PRO A 131 8.27 18.39 12.67
CA PRO A 131 7.67 18.91 13.90
C PRO A 131 8.65 19.68 14.80
N ARG A 132 9.91 19.80 14.41
CA ARG A 132 10.97 20.46 15.17
C ARG A 132 11.90 21.21 14.21
N PRO A 133 12.50 22.34 14.63
CA PRO A 133 13.38 23.13 13.78
C PRO A 133 14.72 22.42 13.60
N TRP A 134 15.33 22.48 12.41
CA TRP A 134 16.71 22.08 12.18
C TRP A 134 17.63 22.84 13.14
N PRO A 135 18.32 22.14 14.06
CA PRO A 135 19.21 22.78 15.03
C PRO A 135 20.27 23.63 14.31
N HIS A 136 20.66 24.76 14.90
CA HIS A 136 21.78 25.58 14.42
C HIS A 136 21.58 26.30 13.07
N LEU A 137 20.47 26.09 12.36
CA LEU A 137 20.13 26.87 11.16
C LEU A 137 19.61 28.27 11.52
N SER A 138 20.35 29.30 11.12
CA SER A 138 19.98 30.72 11.23
C SER A 138 19.30 31.29 9.97
N GLY A 139 19.35 30.55 8.87
CA GLY A 139 18.77 30.88 7.57
C GLY A 139 18.65 29.62 6.70
N PRO A 140 18.13 29.75 5.46
CA PRO A 140 18.04 28.61 4.55
C PRO A 140 19.44 28.09 4.19
N PHE A 141 19.61 26.78 4.25
CA PHE A 141 20.82 26.07 3.85
C PHE A 141 20.58 25.33 2.54
N PHE A 142 21.52 25.46 1.60
CA PHE A 142 21.42 24.88 0.27
C PHE A 142 22.59 23.93 0.02
N CYS A 143 22.31 22.75 -0.51
CA CYS A 143 23.36 21.85 -0.97
C CYS A 143 22.92 21.02 -2.18
N ASN A 144 23.89 20.62 -3.00
CA ASN A 144 23.65 19.68 -4.08
C ASN A 144 23.83 18.26 -3.53
N TRP A 145 22.81 17.41 -3.71
CA TRP A 145 22.83 16.02 -3.26
C TRP A 145 22.82 15.08 -4.46
N SER A 146 23.75 14.13 -4.48
CA SER A 146 23.83 13.12 -5.55
C SER A 146 23.14 11.84 -5.12
N TYR A 147 22.03 11.52 -5.76
CA TYR A 147 21.25 10.30 -5.53
C TYR A 147 21.60 9.24 -6.58
N ASN A 148 22.04 8.07 -6.13
CA ASN A 148 22.33 6.94 -7.00
C ASN A 148 21.06 6.13 -7.25
N LEU A 149 20.55 6.20 -8.48
CA LEU A 149 19.38 5.43 -8.92
C LEU A 149 19.58 3.90 -8.87
N SER A 150 20.83 3.46 -9.00
CA SER A 150 21.30 2.07 -8.92
C SER A 150 22.82 2.04 -8.79
N LYS A 151 23.40 0.88 -8.40
CA LYS A 151 24.85 0.70 -8.23
C LYS A 151 25.68 1.04 -9.50
N ASP A 152 25.08 0.91 -10.68
CA ASP A 152 25.78 1.04 -11.97
C ASP A 152 25.35 2.26 -12.80
N SER A 153 24.43 3.09 -12.29
CA SER A 153 23.91 4.25 -13.03
C SER A 153 24.58 5.54 -12.59
N ASN A 154 24.76 6.47 -13.53
CA ASN A 154 25.10 7.85 -13.20
C ASN A 154 24.11 8.42 -12.18
N PRO A 155 24.59 9.12 -11.13
CA PRO A 155 23.71 9.75 -10.16
C PRO A 155 22.81 10.80 -10.81
N VAL A 156 21.71 11.09 -10.13
CA VAL A 156 20.89 12.28 -10.34
C VAL A 156 21.29 13.28 -9.27
N THR A 157 21.61 14.51 -9.66
CA THR A 157 21.89 15.58 -8.71
C THR A 157 20.61 16.37 -8.47
N CYS A 158 20.23 16.52 -7.20
CA CYS A 158 19.10 17.33 -6.78
C CYS A 158 19.58 18.48 -5.91
N LEU A 159 18.87 19.61 -5.95
CA LEU A 159 19.11 20.70 -5.01
C LEU A 159 18.28 20.45 -3.75
N ILE A 160 18.97 20.49 -2.61
CA ILE A 160 18.38 20.35 -1.29
C ILE A 160 18.35 21.72 -0.62
N THR A 161 17.20 22.08 -0.07
CA THR A 161 17.06 23.26 0.79
C THR A 161 16.53 22.86 2.16
N LEU A 162 17.24 23.25 3.22
CA LEU A 162 16.78 23.11 4.60
C LEU A 162 16.43 24.49 5.13
N SER A 163 15.26 24.61 5.75
CA SER A 163 14.80 25.89 6.31
C SER A 163 14.02 25.69 7.60
N ASN A 164 14.12 26.68 8.49
CA ASN A 164 13.28 26.76 9.69
C ASN A 164 12.15 27.77 9.45
N HIS A 165 10.94 27.42 9.83
CA HIS A 165 9.80 28.33 9.82
C HIS A 165 9.71 29.07 11.15
N PRO A 166 9.32 30.36 11.14
CA PRO A 166 9.09 31.10 12.37
C PRO A 166 8.00 30.41 13.21
N GLU A 167 8.18 30.38 14.53
CA GLU A 167 7.30 29.70 15.50
C GLU A 167 5.85 30.22 15.49
N ASN A 168 5.59 31.35 14.81
CA ASN A 168 4.26 31.84 14.48
C ASN A 168 4.21 32.16 12.98
N PRO A 169 3.35 31.44 12.23
CA PRO A 169 1.98 31.92 12.13
C PRO A 169 0.94 30.79 12.24
N SER A 170 -0.34 31.16 12.25
CA SER A 170 -1.52 30.31 12.42
C SER A 170 -1.68 29.11 11.47
N ASN A 171 -0.74 28.88 10.54
CA ASN A 171 -0.62 27.66 9.71
C ASN A 171 0.75 27.65 8.98
N PRO A 172 1.74 26.85 9.40
CA PRO A 172 3.06 26.81 8.77
C PRO A 172 3.05 26.41 7.28
N ILE A 173 2.11 25.56 6.87
CA ILE A 173 1.91 25.18 5.46
C ILE A 173 1.50 26.40 4.65
N HIS A 174 0.57 27.22 5.18
CA HIS A 174 0.19 28.47 4.55
C HIS A 174 1.37 29.43 4.45
N ALA A 175 2.20 29.54 5.50
CA ALA A 175 3.39 30.39 5.47
C ALA A 175 4.41 29.93 4.42
N ALA A 176 4.66 28.61 4.34
CA ALA A 176 5.53 28.03 3.31
C ALA A 176 4.99 28.30 1.91
N ILE A 177 3.70 28.06 1.66
CA ILE A 177 3.02 28.32 0.38
C ILE A 177 3.08 29.81 0.00
N THR A 178 2.84 30.72 0.96
CA THR A 178 2.94 32.17 0.74
C THR A 178 4.38 32.61 0.47
N SER A 179 5.37 32.05 1.19
CA SER A 179 6.79 32.34 0.96
C SER A 179 7.29 31.87 -0.41
N LEU A 180 6.59 30.90 -1.01
CA LEU A 180 6.83 30.37 -2.35
C LEU A 180 6.01 31.11 -3.43
N GLY A 181 5.35 32.22 -3.09
CA GLY A 181 4.64 33.07 -4.06
C GLY A 181 3.33 32.50 -4.60
N ILE A 182 2.76 31.46 -3.97
CA ILE A 182 1.53 30.81 -4.44
C ILE A 182 0.32 31.54 -3.87
N GLU A 183 -0.35 32.35 -4.68
CA GLU A 183 -1.59 33.05 -4.30
C GLU A 183 -2.82 32.13 -4.44
N ASN A 184 -3.73 32.18 -3.45
CA ASN A 184 -5.03 31.47 -3.41
C ASN A 184 -5.00 29.94 -3.29
N LEU A 185 -4.63 29.46 -2.10
CA LEU A 185 -4.89 28.09 -1.69
C LEU A 185 -5.93 28.07 -0.57
N GLN A 186 -7.21 27.85 -0.95
CA GLN A 186 -8.25 27.43 0.00
C GLN A 186 -7.97 25.98 0.42
N VAL A 187 -6.87 25.75 1.16
CA VAL A 187 -6.63 24.44 1.76
C VAL A 187 -7.60 24.31 2.92
N ALA A 188 -8.46 23.29 2.88
CA ALA A 188 -9.17 22.82 4.06
C ALA A 188 -8.17 22.17 5.03
N THR A 189 -7.29 22.97 5.63
CA THR A 189 -6.31 22.48 6.60
C THR A 189 -7.04 22.17 7.90
N SER A 190 -7.37 20.90 8.12
CA SER A 190 -7.52 20.42 9.50
C SER A 190 -6.14 20.53 10.15
N ALA A 191 -6.01 21.51 11.05
CA ALA A 191 -4.84 21.70 11.89
C ALA A 191 -4.49 20.41 12.65
N LEU A 192 -3.18 20.14 12.80
CA LEU A 192 -2.50 19.69 14.02
C LEU A 192 -1.21 18.97 13.63
N LEU A 193 -0.13 19.74 13.49
CA LEU A 193 1.23 19.39 13.92
C LEU A 193 2.05 20.66 13.71
N LEU A 194 2.69 21.14 14.78
CA LEU A 194 3.56 22.32 14.75
C LEU A 194 4.73 22.04 13.81
N GLN A 195 4.66 22.49 12.56
CA GLN A 195 5.72 22.29 11.58
C GLN A 195 6.72 23.46 11.68
N HIS A 196 7.89 23.19 12.24
CA HIS A 196 8.92 24.19 12.53
C HIS A 196 10.06 24.20 11.50
N ALA A 197 10.14 23.17 10.66
CA ALA A 197 11.17 23.06 9.64
C ALA A 197 10.64 22.43 8.35
N MET A 198 11.34 22.70 7.26
CA MET A 198 11.08 22.15 5.95
C MET A 198 12.38 21.65 5.30
N LEU A 199 12.26 20.54 4.58
CA LEU A 199 13.24 20.03 3.62
C LEU A 199 12.60 20.11 2.23
N GLU A 200 13.25 20.81 1.31
CA GLU A 200 12.89 20.84 -0.09
C GLU A 200 13.87 19.96 -0.88
N ILE A 201 13.32 19.12 -1.76
CA ILE A 201 14.07 18.30 -2.71
C ILE A 201 13.64 18.70 -4.11
N ASP A 202 14.56 19.26 -4.88
CA ASP A 202 14.30 19.77 -6.22
C ASP A 202 14.89 18.86 -7.30
N PHE A 203 14.04 18.31 -8.15
CA PHE A 203 14.43 17.46 -9.28
C PHE A 203 14.29 18.22 -10.60
N ASP A 204 15.32 18.13 -11.44
CA ASP A 204 15.22 18.55 -12.83
C ASP A 204 14.21 17.67 -13.58
N ILE A 205 13.31 18.31 -14.34
CA ILE A 205 12.32 17.62 -15.16
C ILE A 205 12.95 16.68 -16.19
N ASP A 206 14.16 17.00 -16.67
CA ASP A 206 14.89 16.20 -17.65
C ASP A 206 15.33 14.85 -17.06
N ASP A 207 15.50 14.77 -15.74
CA ASP A 207 15.83 13.53 -15.03
C ASP A 207 14.61 12.67 -14.70
N LEU A 208 13.39 13.18 -14.85
CA LEU A 208 12.16 12.49 -14.46
C LEU A 208 11.99 11.13 -15.13
N TRP A 209 12.42 11.01 -16.40
CA TRP A 209 12.38 9.74 -17.12
C TRP A 209 13.40 8.72 -16.57
N ARG A 210 14.60 9.17 -16.21
CA ARG A 210 15.63 8.32 -15.60
C ARG A 210 15.18 7.83 -14.23
N LEU A 211 14.64 8.75 -13.42
CA LEU A 211 14.04 8.44 -12.12
C LEU A 211 12.91 7.42 -12.25
N PHE A 212 11.96 7.64 -13.17
CA PHE A 212 10.87 6.69 -13.40
C PHE A 212 11.37 5.29 -13.76
N LYS A 213 12.37 5.17 -14.64
CA LYS A 213 12.95 3.85 -14.99
C LYS A 213 13.56 3.15 -13.79
N ALA A 214 14.29 3.90 -12.97
CA ALA A 214 14.96 3.36 -11.79
C ALA A 214 13.95 2.87 -10.76
N GLU A 215 12.98 3.73 -10.43
CA GLU A 215 11.90 3.40 -9.49
C GLU A 215 11.05 2.24 -10.00
N ARG A 216 10.80 2.15 -11.31
CA ARG A 216 10.09 1.01 -11.90
C ARG A 216 10.86 -0.29 -11.73
N LYS A 217 12.19 -0.26 -11.91
CA LYS A 217 13.06 -1.43 -11.72
C LYS A 217 13.10 -1.86 -10.26
N ALA A 218 13.12 -0.91 -9.34
CA ALA A 218 13.01 -1.19 -7.92
C ALA A 218 11.60 -1.68 -7.53
N GLY A 219 10.58 -1.32 -8.31
CA GLY A 219 9.17 -1.62 -8.06
C GLY A 219 8.51 -0.50 -7.25
N PHE A 220 7.31 -0.07 -7.62
CA PHE A 220 6.64 1.09 -7.01
C PHE A 220 5.85 0.78 -5.72
N GLY A 221 6.20 -0.30 -5.02
CA GLY A 221 5.45 -0.78 -3.86
C GLY A 221 3.98 -1.06 -4.21
N SER A 222 3.05 -0.60 -3.35
CA SER A 222 1.60 -0.84 -3.49
C SER A 222 0.93 -0.06 -4.62
N ASN A 223 1.57 0.95 -5.22
CA ASN A 223 0.98 1.75 -6.29
C ASN A 223 1.34 1.29 -7.70
N SER A 224 2.08 0.18 -7.83
CA SER A 224 2.65 -0.22 -9.12
C SER A 224 1.62 -0.35 -10.22
N ASP A 225 0.51 -1.02 -9.95
CA ASP A 225 -0.56 -1.23 -10.93
C ASP A 225 -1.21 0.08 -11.34
N PHE A 226 -1.45 0.99 -10.38
CA PHE A 226 -2.00 2.30 -10.66
C PHE A 226 -1.06 3.14 -11.53
N ILE A 227 0.22 3.20 -11.20
CA ILE A 227 1.22 3.98 -11.95
C ILE A 227 1.36 3.44 -13.38
N ASP A 228 1.49 2.12 -13.53
CA ASP A 228 1.59 1.49 -14.85
C ASP A 228 0.31 1.69 -15.68
N ASP A 229 -0.86 1.68 -15.05
CA ASP A 229 -2.14 1.93 -15.71
C ASP A 229 -2.28 3.39 -16.19
N GLN A 230 -1.87 4.36 -15.38
CA GLN A 230 -1.82 5.77 -15.78
C GLN A 230 -0.82 6.03 -16.90
N VAL A 231 0.36 5.38 -16.84
CA VAL A 231 1.39 5.45 -17.89
C VAL A 231 0.87 4.89 -19.21
N GLU A 232 0.15 3.78 -19.16
CA GLU A 232 -0.43 3.14 -20.35
C GLU A 232 -1.60 3.96 -20.93
N GLN A 233 -2.48 4.50 -20.08
CA GLN A 233 -3.53 5.41 -20.51
C GLN A 233 -2.93 6.64 -21.21
N GLY A 234 -1.91 7.23 -20.59
CA GLY A 234 -1.17 8.37 -21.14
C GLY A 234 -0.49 8.05 -22.46
N ARG A 235 0.06 6.83 -22.61
CA ARG A 235 0.67 6.37 -23.87
C ARG A 235 -0.34 6.44 -25.02
N ILE A 236 -1.56 5.96 -24.82
CA ILE A 236 -2.61 5.97 -25.84
C ILE A 236 -3.10 7.40 -26.08
N ARG A 237 -3.39 8.12 -24.99
CA ARG A 237 -3.90 9.50 -25.03
C ARG A 237 -2.96 10.48 -25.76
N PHE A 238 -1.65 10.28 -25.66
CA PHE A 238 -0.64 11.14 -26.28
C PHE A 238 0.05 10.55 -27.51
N ASP A 239 -0.41 9.38 -28.01
CA ASP A 239 0.17 8.69 -29.17
C ASP A 239 1.69 8.47 -29.03
N CYS A 240 2.08 7.95 -27.87
CA CYS A 240 3.47 7.67 -27.54
C CYS A 240 3.86 6.21 -27.85
N LYS A 241 5.14 5.97 -28.16
CA LYS A 241 5.67 4.62 -28.34
C LYS A 241 5.64 3.84 -27.01
N LYS A 242 5.50 2.52 -27.12
CA LYS A 242 5.54 1.61 -25.96
C LYS A 242 6.87 1.78 -25.21
N GLY A 243 6.79 1.97 -23.89
CA GLY A 243 7.97 2.14 -23.05
C GLY A 243 8.59 3.53 -23.07
N THR A 244 7.95 4.55 -23.66
CA THR A 244 8.36 5.97 -23.54
C THR A 244 7.15 6.82 -23.16
N PRO A 245 6.82 6.94 -21.87
CA PRO A 245 5.75 7.81 -21.40
C PRO A 245 6.04 9.27 -21.75
N ASP A 246 4.97 10.03 -21.95
CA ASP A 246 5.07 11.47 -22.12
C ASP A 246 5.44 12.13 -20.77
N THR A 247 6.32 13.13 -20.76
CA THR A 247 6.74 13.85 -19.55
C THR A 247 5.54 14.39 -18.77
N ARG A 248 4.46 14.78 -19.46
CA ARG A 248 3.22 15.24 -18.81
C ARG A 248 2.55 14.16 -17.97
N VAL A 249 2.60 12.91 -18.44
CA VAL A 249 2.08 11.75 -17.69
C VAL A 249 3.00 11.48 -16.51
N LEU A 250 4.31 11.48 -16.75
CA LEU A 250 5.28 11.30 -15.66
C LEU A 250 5.11 12.36 -14.57
N LEU A 251 4.91 13.63 -14.93
CA LEU A 251 4.63 14.70 -13.98
C LEU A 251 3.40 14.42 -13.13
N GLN A 252 2.32 13.93 -13.75
CA GLN A 252 1.08 13.58 -13.05
C GLN A 252 1.26 12.44 -12.05
N VAL A 253 2.13 11.47 -12.35
CA VAL A 253 2.37 10.31 -11.47
C VAL A 253 3.64 10.41 -10.61
N ALA A 254 4.42 11.48 -10.76
CA ALA A 254 5.69 11.68 -10.07
C ALA A 254 5.57 11.62 -8.54
N PRO A 255 4.55 12.24 -7.93
CA PRO A 255 4.32 12.12 -6.49
C PRO A 255 4.07 10.70 -5.97
N GLN A 256 3.63 9.79 -6.84
CA GLN A 256 3.37 8.40 -6.51
C GLN A 256 4.61 7.53 -6.69
N PHE A 257 5.37 7.73 -7.77
CA PHE A 257 6.52 6.89 -8.07
C PHE A 257 7.84 7.35 -7.43
N LEU A 258 7.99 8.65 -7.11
CA LEU A 258 9.22 9.18 -6.49
C LEU A 258 9.28 9.02 -4.97
N ARG A 259 8.26 8.41 -4.34
CA ARG A 259 8.15 8.35 -2.87
C ARG A 259 9.36 7.70 -2.21
N ARG A 260 9.83 6.59 -2.76
CA ARG A 260 11.02 5.87 -2.28
C ARG A 260 12.26 6.76 -2.38
N ALA A 261 12.52 7.31 -3.56
CA ALA A 261 13.66 8.22 -3.78
C ALA A 261 13.62 9.45 -2.86
N VAL A 262 12.46 10.09 -2.70
CA VAL A 262 12.26 11.23 -1.79
C VAL A 262 12.52 10.83 -0.34
N ALA A 263 12.01 9.67 0.11
CA ALA A 263 12.25 9.17 1.45
C ALA A 263 13.73 8.83 1.69
N ASP A 264 14.38 8.15 0.74
CA ASP A 264 15.82 7.83 0.81
C ASP A 264 16.66 9.10 0.93
N ILE A 265 16.50 10.04 -0.02
CA ILE A 265 17.24 11.31 -0.02
C ILE A 265 17.00 12.07 1.28
N ALA A 266 15.76 12.14 1.76
CA ALA A 266 15.44 12.86 2.98
C ALA A 266 16.05 12.23 4.23
N ASN A 267 16.05 10.89 4.32
CA ASN A 267 16.72 10.18 5.40
C ASN A 267 18.24 10.38 5.34
N ASP A 268 18.83 10.31 4.17
CA ASP A 268 20.27 10.50 3.96
C ASP A 268 20.72 11.92 4.33
N VAL A 269 19.99 12.94 3.87
CA VAL A 269 20.22 14.35 4.23
C VAL A 269 20.07 14.56 5.73
N ALA A 270 19.00 14.05 6.34
CA ALA A 270 18.78 14.19 7.77
C ALA A 270 19.87 13.48 8.60
N GLN A 271 20.35 12.32 8.15
CA GLN A 271 21.46 11.63 8.79
C GLN A 271 22.77 12.39 8.65
N ALA A 272 23.08 12.89 7.45
CA ALA A 272 24.28 13.68 7.21
C ALA A 272 24.29 14.95 8.06
N PHE A 273 23.17 15.66 8.10
CA PHE A 273 22.99 16.83 8.95
C PHE A 273 23.23 16.50 10.43
N ASN A 274 22.62 15.42 10.94
CA ASN A 274 22.80 15.01 12.33
C ASN A 274 24.23 14.59 12.66
N ARG A 275 24.95 13.96 11.72
CA ARG A 275 26.37 13.58 11.90
C ARG A 275 27.28 14.80 11.98
N GLU A 276 26.98 15.84 11.22
CA GLU A 276 27.81 17.03 11.12
C GLU A 276 27.54 18.05 12.24
N TYR A 277 26.27 18.35 12.50
CA TYR A 277 25.87 19.43 13.41
C TYR A 277 25.39 18.95 14.77
N GLY A 278 25.15 17.63 14.93
CA GLY A 278 24.53 17.07 16.12
C GLY A 278 23.09 17.54 16.30
N GLY A 279 22.46 17.15 17.42
CA GLY A 279 21.09 17.52 17.75
C GLY A 279 20.17 16.30 17.92
N TYR A 280 18.87 16.52 17.77
CA TYR A 280 17.88 15.45 17.89
C TYR A 280 17.74 14.70 16.57
N SER A 281 17.62 13.38 16.64
CA SER A 281 17.34 12.57 15.45
C SER A 281 15.99 12.95 14.87
N VAL A 282 15.96 13.30 13.59
CA VAL A 282 14.74 13.29 12.80
C VAL A 282 14.27 11.82 12.76
N GLY A 283 12.97 11.58 12.92
CA GLY A 283 12.39 10.25 12.78
C GLY A 283 12.60 9.72 11.36
N PHE A 284 12.67 8.40 11.20
CA PHE A 284 12.85 7.80 9.88
C PHE A 284 11.65 8.12 8.96
N ILE A 285 11.92 8.70 7.79
CA ILE A 285 10.91 9.10 6.81
C ILE A 285 10.56 7.88 5.96
N ARG A 286 9.28 7.50 5.93
CA ARG A 286 8.78 6.32 5.20
C ARG A 286 7.90 6.73 4.03
N GLU A 287 7.82 5.86 3.01
CA GLU A 287 6.95 6.06 1.86
C GLU A 287 5.45 6.28 2.21
N PRO A 288 4.85 5.58 3.21
CA PRO A 288 3.46 5.83 3.61
C PRO A 288 3.24 7.21 4.23
N ASN A 289 4.20 7.72 5.01
CA ASN A 289 4.10 9.06 5.63
C ASN A 289 4.07 10.16 4.55
N LEU A 290 4.80 9.92 3.45
CA LEU A 290 4.78 10.77 2.26
C LEU A 290 3.47 10.66 1.47
N GLN A 291 2.47 9.86 1.87
CA GLN A 291 1.13 9.93 1.25
C GLN A 291 0.24 10.98 1.93
N GLU A 292 0.51 11.24 3.21
CA GLU A 292 -0.37 11.98 4.10
C GLU A 292 0.15 13.40 4.41
N GLN A 293 1.44 13.68 4.19
CA GLN A 293 2.09 14.91 4.65
C GLN A 293 3.20 15.42 3.70
N PHE A 294 2.86 15.68 2.44
CA PHE A 294 3.81 16.33 1.51
C PHE A 294 3.13 17.33 0.60
N LEU A 295 3.93 18.30 0.19
CA LEU A 295 3.58 19.30 -0.80
C LEU A 295 4.45 19.07 -2.03
N CYS A 296 3.83 18.98 -3.21
CA CYS A 296 4.53 18.88 -4.47
C CYS A 296 4.22 20.11 -5.33
N LEU A 297 5.28 20.77 -5.78
CA LEU A 297 5.23 22.03 -6.52
C LEU A 297 5.88 21.85 -7.88
N LEU A 298 5.26 22.44 -8.91
CA LEU A 298 5.91 22.67 -10.19
C LEU A 298 6.54 24.05 -10.17
N HIS A 299 7.77 24.14 -10.64
CA HIS A 299 8.48 25.40 -10.82
C HIS A 299 8.72 25.67 -12.30
N ASN A 300 8.24 26.82 -12.76
CA ASN A 300 8.32 27.26 -14.15
C ASN A 300 9.50 28.23 -14.37
N ASN A 301 9.93 28.38 -15.62
CA ASN A 301 11.00 29.29 -16.05
C ASN A 301 10.82 30.79 -15.72
N GLY A 302 9.72 31.18 -15.06
CA GLY A 302 9.41 32.56 -14.68
C GLY A 302 9.44 32.81 -13.17
N ASP A 303 10.10 31.96 -12.39
CA ASP A 303 10.13 31.96 -10.91
C ASP A 303 8.75 31.77 -10.25
N GLU A 304 7.75 31.34 -11.03
CA GLU A 304 6.42 31.03 -10.52
C GLU A 304 6.35 29.57 -10.07
N HIS A 305 5.91 29.37 -8.83
CA HIS A 305 5.55 28.07 -8.28
C HIS A 305 4.06 27.82 -8.43
N HIS A 306 3.69 26.61 -8.84
CA HIS A 306 2.30 26.15 -8.83
C HIS A 306 2.16 24.93 -7.95
N LEU A 307 1.12 24.93 -7.11
CA LEU A 307 0.73 23.71 -6.41
C LEU A 307 0.31 22.65 -7.42
N TRP A 308 0.98 21.51 -7.39
CA TRP A 308 0.67 20.38 -8.25
C TRP A 308 -0.16 19.33 -7.55
N GLN A 309 0.32 18.90 -6.39
CA GLN A 309 -0.38 17.95 -5.54
C GLN A 309 -0.16 18.31 -4.08
N PHE A 310 -1.25 18.26 -3.33
CA PHE A 310 -1.23 18.32 -1.88
C PHE A 310 -1.76 16.98 -1.36
N GLY A 311 -0.87 16.19 -0.75
CA GLY A 311 -1.28 15.00 -0.04
C GLY A 311 -1.72 15.40 1.35
N GLN A 312 -3.01 15.71 1.52
CA GLN A 312 -3.66 15.65 2.84
C GLN A 312 -4.75 14.61 2.74
N GLN A 313 -4.36 13.34 2.90
CA GLN A 313 -5.32 12.42 3.47
C GLN A 313 -5.37 12.78 4.94
N SER A 314 -6.39 13.54 5.35
CA SER A 314 -6.86 13.38 6.72
C SER A 314 -7.01 11.88 6.91
N GLY A 315 -6.43 11.34 7.97
CA GLY A 315 -6.73 10.00 8.43
C GLY A 315 -8.21 9.91 8.76
N HIS A 316 -9.08 9.95 7.75
CA HIS A 316 -10.29 9.18 7.72
C HIS A 316 -9.79 7.74 7.61
N SER A 317 -9.24 7.26 8.73
CA SER A 317 -9.42 5.91 9.19
C SER A 317 -10.75 5.47 8.62
N PHE A 318 -10.72 4.47 7.74
CA PHE A 318 -11.90 3.87 7.13
C PHE A 318 -13.07 4.08 8.07
N ASN A 319 -14.08 4.86 7.66
CA ASN A 319 -15.33 4.99 8.41
C ASN A 319 -16.00 3.62 8.36
N LEU A 320 -15.42 2.65 9.06
CA LEU A 320 -15.95 1.32 9.33
C LEU A 320 -17.12 1.56 10.27
N SER A 321 -18.24 2.00 9.71
CA SER A 321 -19.53 1.87 10.35
C SER A 321 -19.94 0.41 10.26
N GLY A 322 -19.34 -0.42 11.09
CA GLY A 322 -19.85 -1.74 11.44
C GLY A 322 -20.19 -1.71 12.92
N GLU A 323 -21.28 -2.36 13.30
CA GLU A 323 -21.42 -2.77 14.70
C GLU A 323 -20.27 -3.73 14.98
N TRP A 324 -19.27 -3.27 15.73
CA TRP A 324 -18.26 -4.14 16.28
C TRP A 324 -18.98 -5.05 17.26
N HIS A 325 -19.45 -6.19 16.78
CA HIS A 325 -19.92 -7.24 17.66
C HIS A 325 -18.71 -7.66 18.48
N ARG A 326 -18.65 -7.13 19.70
CA ARG A 326 -17.83 -7.64 20.78
C ARG A 326 -18.32 -9.07 20.97
N ARG A 327 -17.77 -10.03 20.20
CA ARG A 327 -17.87 -11.44 20.54
C ARG A 327 -17.49 -11.47 22.02
N GLY A 328 -18.41 -11.96 22.86
CA GLY A 328 -18.27 -11.95 24.31
C GLY A 328 -16.88 -12.44 24.70
N PRO A 329 -16.35 -12.05 25.87
CA PRO A 329 -14.96 -12.30 26.25
C PRO A 329 -14.63 -13.76 25.96
N VAL A 330 -13.91 -14.00 24.87
CA VAL A 330 -13.28 -15.29 24.60
C VAL A 330 -12.37 -15.45 25.80
N ALA A 331 -12.59 -16.52 26.58
CA ALA A 331 -11.80 -16.82 27.76
C ALA A 331 -10.34 -16.48 27.43
N GLN A 332 -9.79 -15.48 28.14
CA GLN A 332 -8.41 -15.06 27.96
C GLN A 332 -7.53 -16.24 28.34
N SER A 333 -7.28 -17.11 27.37
CA SER A 333 -6.10 -17.94 27.36
C SER A 333 -4.93 -16.99 27.59
N LYS A 334 -3.97 -17.39 28.43
CA LYS A 334 -2.72 -16.67 28.71
C LYS A 334 -1.85 -16.42 27.46
N THR A 335 -2.34 -16.80 26.27
CA THR A 335 -1.78 -16.47 24.96
C THR A 335 -1.67 -14.96 24.76
N LEU A 336 -0.48 -14.54 24.32
CA LEU A 336 -0.13 -13.17 23.93
C LEU A 336 -1.31 -12.47 23.23
N SER A 337 -1.62 -11.25 23.67
CA SER A 337 -2.58 -10.40 22.96
C SER A 337 -2.03 -10.11 21.56
N LEU A 338 -2.59 -10.77 20.54
CA LEU A 338 -2.14 -10.73 19.15
C LEU A 338 -2.16 -9.29 18.59
N GLY A 339 -3.14 -8.48 19.03
CA GLY A 339 -3.21 -7.05 18.71
C GLY A 339 -2.08 -6.21 19.31
N SER A 340 -1.55 -6.60 20.48
CA SER A 340 -0.38 -5.94 21.10
C SER A 340 0.89 -6.14 20.27
N VAL A 341 1.07 -7.34 19.70
CA VAL A 341 2.22 -7.66 18.84
C VAL A 341 2.16 -6.89 17.53
N ALA A 342 1.01 -6.89 16.84
CA ALA A 342 0.85 -6.13 15.60
C ALA A 342 1.12 -4.63 15.79
N ASN A 343 0.63 -4.04 16.88
CA ASN A 343 0.91 -2.64 17.22
C ASN A 343 2.39 -2.41 17.53
N ARG A 344 3.05 -3.33 18.24
CA ARG A 344 4.48 -3.23 18.53
C ARG A 344 5.33 -3.35 17.27
N LEU A 345 4.99 -4.25 16.36
CA LEU A 345 5.66 -4.39 15.06
C LEU A 345 5.50 -3.10 14.25
N ARG A 346 4.28 -2.57 14.17
CA ARG A 346 4.00 -1.32 13.48
C ARG A 346 4.84 -0.17 14.06
N ALA A 347 4.86 0.00 15.38
CA ALA A 347 5.66 1.03 16.05
C ALA A 347 7.17 0.89 15.80
N LEU A 348 7.71 -0.33 15.75
CA LEU A 348 9.13 -0.55 15.44
C LEU A 348 9.45 -0.17 13.99
N ILE A 349 8.61 -0.57 13.04
CA ILE A 349 8.79 -0.22 11.63
C ILE A 349 8.63 1.28 11.41
N GLU A 350 7.63 1.91 12.05
CA GLU A 350 7.42 3.36 12.05
C GLU A 350 8.64 4.13 12.59
N ALA A 351 9.34 3.57 13.57
CA ALA A 351 10.57 4.14 14.10
C ALA A 351 11.84 3.79 13.29
N GLY A 352 11.72 3.05 12.17
CA GLY A 352 12.84 2.63 11.33
C GLY A 352 13.65 1.45 11.87
N PHE A 353 13.09 0.70 12.83
CA PHE A 353 13.66 -0.51 13.43
C PHE A 353 13.10 -1.78 12.77
N ALA A 354 13.28 -1.89 11.46
CA ALA A 354 12.73 -2.97 10.64
C ALA A 354 13.31 -4.36 11.00
N LEU A 355 14.61 -4.43 11.30
CA LEU A 355 15.27 -5.68 11.68
C LEU A 355 14.81 -6.14 13.08
N GLU A 356 14.65 -5.21 14.01
CA GLU A 356 14.08 -5.49 15.33
C GLU A 356 12.61 -5.95 15.22
N ALA A 357 11.84 -5.36 14.29
CA ALA A 357 10.49 -5.83 14.00
C ALA A 357 10.49 -7.28 13.50
N ILE A 358 11.43 -7.65 12.63
CA ILE A 358 11.61 -9.05 12.18
C ILE A 358 11.95 -9.98 13.34
N VAL A 359 12.81 -9.55 14.28
CA VAL A 359 13.15 -10.35 15.48
C VAL A 359 11.91 -10.58 16.33
N VAL A 360 11.12 -9.54 16.60
CA VAL A 360 9.88 -9.63 17.39
C VAL A 360 8.85 -10.51 16.69
N ALA A 361 8.69 -10.35 15.36
CA ALA A 361 7.79 -11.17 14.58
C ALA A 361 8.22 -12.64 14.60
N ASN A 362 9.51 -12.94 14.48
CA ASN A 362 10.01 -14.31 14.58
C ASN A 362 9.68 -14.95 15.94
N ALA A 363 9.95 -14.24 17.03
CA ALA A 363 9.66 -14.73 18.38
C ALA A 363 8.18 -15.01 18.58
N TYR A 364 7.32 -14.12 18.07
CA TYR A 364 5.87 -14.31 18.08
C TYR A 364 5.45 -15.56 17.28
N ASN A 365 5.92 -15.68 16.05
CA ASN A 365 5.58 -16.77 15.15
C ASN A 365 6.05 -18.13 15.68
N GLU A 366 7.19 -18.17 16.39
CA GLU A 366 7.65 -19.37 17.08
C GLU A 366 6.67 -19.85 18.15
N VAL A 367 6.18 -18.93 18.98
CA VAL A 367 5.16 -19.26 19.99
C VAL A 367 3.88 -19.74 19.31
N VAL A 368 3.39 -19.02 18.29
CA VAL A 368 2.15 -19.39 17.59
C VAL A 368 2.26 -20.79 16.96
N CYS A 369 3.35 -21.09 16.24
CA CYS A 369 3.52 -22.41 15.64
C CYS A 369 3.56 -23.52 16.69
N ARG A 370 4.26 -23.29 17.81
CA ARG A 370 4.34 -24.27 18.91
C ARG A 370 2.97 -24.52 19.55
N GLU A 371 2.21 -23.46 19.82
CA GLU A 371 0.88 -23.55 20.41
C GLU A 371 -0.12 -24.24 19.47
N ILE A 372 -0.07 -23.99 18.15
CA ILE A 372 -0.93 -24.71 17.19
C ILE A 372 -0.61 -26.21 17.19
N VAL A 373 0.67 -26.60 17.19
CA VAL A 373 1.05 -28.02 17.26
C VAL A 373 0.55 -28.63 18.57
N ALA A 374 0.76 -27.95 19.70
CA ALA A 374 0.28 -28.42 21.01
C ALA A 374 -1.25 -28.57 21.04
N ALA A 375 -1.99 -27.62 20.47
CA ALA A 375 -3.45 -27.66 20.37
C ALA A 375 -3.93 -28.87 19.56
N ILE A 376 -3.34 -29.12 18.39
CA ILE A 376 -3.67 -30.28 17.55
C ILE A 376 -3.42 -31.59 18.31
N VAL A 377 -2.30 -31.66 19.05
CA VAL A 377 -1.91 -32.86 19.82
C VAL A 377 -2.80 -33.07 21.05
N SER A 378 -3.26 -31.99 21.69
CA SER A 378 -4.08 -32.03 22.91
C SER A 378 -5.48 -32.62 22.73
N HIS A 379 -5.92 -32.82 21.48
CA HIS A 379 -7.22 -33.44 21.17
C HIS A 379 -7.31 -34.93 21.52
N ASP A 380 -6.20 -35.59 21.81
CA ASP A 380 -6.19 -36.98 22.25
C ASP A 380 -6.09 -37.08 23.78
N GLN A 381 -7.05 -37.78 24.41
CA GLN A 381 -7.17 -37.91 25.86
C GLN A 381 -5.95 -38.58 26.53
N GLY A 382 -5.08 -39.26 25.76
CA GLY A 382 -3.81 -39.83 26.23
C GLY A 382 -2.55 -39.01 25.90
N ALA A 383 -2.67 -37.82 25.31
CA ALA A 383 -1.55 -37.14 24.66
C ALA A 383 -0.76 -36.14 25.52
N MET A 384 -0.89 -36.16 26.85
CA MET A 384 -0.17 -35.23 27.74
C MET A 384 1.35 -35.25 27.51
N GLU A 385 1.93 -36.43 27.29
CA GLU A 385 3.36 -36.59 26.96
C GLU A 385 3.73 -35.98 25.61
N TRP A 386 2.86 -36.12 24.60
CA TRP A 386 3.06 -35.56 23.26
C TRP A 386 2.89 -34.04 23.24
N VAL A 387 1.95 -33.50 24.03
CA VAL A 387 1.80 -32.06 24.24
C VAL A 387 3.09 -31.50 24.86
N LEU A 388 3.58 -32.11 25.94
CA LEU A 388 4.84 -31.70 26.58
C LEU A 388 6.04 -31.82 25.64
N ALA A 389 6.14 -32.89 24.87
CA ALA A 389 7.20 -33.06 23.87
C ALA A 389 7.11 -31.98 22.76
N SER A 390 5.91 -31.65 22.29
CA SER A 390 5.71 -30.62 21.27
C SER A 390 6.15 -29.22 21.71
N THR A 391 6.05 -28.91 23.01
CA THR A 391 6.51 -27.62 23.55
C THR A 391 8.03 -27.47 23.57
N LYS A 392 8.77 -28.59 23.45
CA LYS A 392 10.25 -28.61 23.40
C LYS A 392 10.79 -28.46 21.98
N PHE A 393 9.93 -28.47 20.96
CA PHE A 393 10.38 -28.28 19.58
C PHE A 393 10.78 -26.84 19.31
N GLY A 394 11.93 -26.71 18.65
CA GLY A 394 12.37 -25.46 18.06
C GLY A 394 11.48 -25.05 16.88
N TYR A 395 11.54 -23.76 16.55
CA TYR A 395 10.75 -23.12 15.50
C TYR A 395 10.66 -23.93 14.18
N ASP A 396 11.79 -24.33 13.60
CA ASP A 396 11.82 -25.03 12.31
C ASP A 396 11.04 -26.36 12.36
N ARG A 397 11.17 -27.08 13.48
CA ARG A 397 10.48 -28.36 13.66
C ARG A 397 8.97 -28.18 13.82
N SER A 398 8.54 -27.20 14.61
CA SER A 398 7.11 -26.88 14.74
C SER A 398 6.52 -26.42 13.41
N ARG A 399 7.24 -25.61 12.62
CA ARG A 399 6.81 -25.19 11.28
C ARG A 399 6.66 -26.38 10.32
N GLU A 400 7.65 -27.28 10.28
CA GLU A 400 7.62 -28.47 9.42
C GLU A 400 6.44 -29.39 9.76
N LEU A 401 6.19 -29.63 11.05
CA LEU A 401 5.05 -30.42 11.51
C LEU A 401 3.73 -29.82 11.03
N LEU A 402 3.58 -28.49 11.10
CA LEU A 402 2.39 -27.80 10.60
C LEU A 402 2.25 -27.88 9.08
N LEU A 403 3.33 -27.66 8.32
CA LEU A 403 3.32 -27.76 6.86
C LEU A 403 2.86 -29.14 6.39
N ASN A 404 3.31 -30.20 7.06
CA ASN A 404 2.95 -31.59 6.72
C ASN A 404 1.51 -31.96 7.12
N ALA A 405 0.97 -31.29 8.14
CA ALA A 405 -0.40 -31.48 8.62
C ALA A 405 -1.42 -30.65 7.83
N ILE A 406 -1.02 -29.51 7.25
CA ILE A 406 -1.94 -28.58 6.56
C ILE A 406 -2.66 -29.20 5.34
N ASP A 407 -2.10 -30.24 4.74
CA ASP A 407 -2.76 -30.97 3.65
C ASP A 407 -4.12 -31.57 4.04
N CYS A 408 -4.37 -31.76 5.32
CA CYS A 408 -5.64 -32.27 5.84
C CYS A 408 -6.74 -31.19 5.88
N ILE A 409 -6.43 -29.90 5.70
CA ILE A 409 -7.42 -28.81 5.68
C ILE A 409 -8.29 -28.93 4.41
N PRO A 410 -9.62 -29.10 4.53
CA PRO A 410 -10.50 -29.34 3.37
C PRO A 410 -10.64 -28.13 2.44
N ASP A 411 -10.61 -26.92 3.00
CA ASP A 411 -10.78 -25.68 2.25
C ASP A 411 -9.45 -25.29 1.57
N ALA A 412 -9.47 -25.28 0.23
CA ALA A 412 -8.28 -25.00 -0.57
C ALA A 412 -7.78 -23.54 -0.41
N SER A 413 -8.68 -22.59 -0.17
CA SER A 413 -8.34 -21.18 0.06
C SER A 413 -7.61 -21.04 1.39
N HIS A 414 -8.20 -21.54 2.48
CA HIS A 414 -7.59 -21.54 3.81
C HIS A 414 -6.25 -22.29 3.83
N LYS A 415 -6.17 -23.43 3.15
CA LYS A 415 -4.92 -24.17 2.98
C LYS A 415 -3.85 -23.31 2.30
N SER A 416 -4.19 -22.65 1.19
CA SER A 416 -3.24 -21.84 0.43
C SER A 416 -2.69 -20.66 1.23
N GLU A 417 -3.55 -19.98 2.02
CA GLU A 417 -3.18 -18.84 2.86
C GLU A 417 -2.25 -19.26 4.01
N LEU A 418 -2.54 -20.38 4.69
CA LEU A 418 -1.67 -20.91 5.74
C LEU A 418 -0.32 -21.40 5.20
N VAL A 419 -0.29 -22.05 4.04
CA VAL A 419 0.97 -22.44 3.39
C VAL A 419 1.79 -21.20 3.03
N ALA A 420 1.16 -20.17 2.45
CA ALA A 420 1.84 -18.93 2.12
C ALA A 420 2.41 -18.25 3.37
N TRP A 421 1.64 -18.18 4.45
CA TRP A 421 2.09 -17.65 5.73
C TRP A 421 3.28 -18.44 6.27
N LEU A 422 3.19 -19.76 6.43
CA LEU A 422 4.30 -20.58 6.97
C LEU A 422 5.57 -20.50 6.10
N LYS A 423 5.44 -20.43 4.78
CA LYS A 423 6.58 -20.19 3.87
C LYS A 423 7.21 -18.82 4.11
N ASN A 424 6.40 -17.79 4.31
CA ASN A 424 6.86 -16.45 4.63
C ASN A 424 7.63 -16.43 5.97
N LEU A 425 7.17 -17.17 6.97
CA LEU A 425 7.86 -17.28 8.26
C LEU A 425 9.29 -17.84 8.13
N ALA A 426 9.53 -18.79 7.21
CA ALA A 426 10.88 -19.31 6.98
C ALA A 426 11.84 -18.21 6.50
N SER A 427 11.33 -17.23 5.75
CA SER A 427 12.10 -16.06 5.33
C SER A 427 12.34 -15.09 6.50
N VAL A 428 11.33 -14.83 7.34
CA VAL A 428 11.48 -14.07 8.61
C VAL A 428 12.59 -14.67 9.47
N TYR A 429 12.59 -15.99 9.66
CA TYR A 429 13.61 -16.68 10.44
C TYR A 429 15.02 -16.54 9.84
N ARG A 430 15.14 -16.66 8.51
CA ARG A 430 16.42 -16.49 7.80
C ARG A 430 17.00 -15.09 8.04
N HIS A 431 16.19 -14.04 7.90
CA HIS A 431 16.64 -12.67 8.12
C HIS A 431 16.93 -12.38 9.59
N ARG A 432 16.11 -12.90 10.51
CA ARG A 432 16.38 -12.84 11.96
C ARG A 432 17.72 -13.47 12.29
N ASN A 433 18.04 -14.66 11.78
CA ASN A 433 19.30 -15.34 12.06
C ASN A 433 20.50 -14.61 11.45
N ALA A 434 20.37 -14.11 10.23
CA ALA A 434 21.39 -13.30 9.59
C ALA A 434 21.70 -12.03 10.41
N TYR A 435 20.67 -11.36 10.93
CA TYR A 435 20.83 -10.20 11.80
C TYR A 435 21.42 -10.57 13.16
N ALA A 436 20.86 -11.56 13.85
CA ALA A 436 21.27 -11.92 15.20
C ALA A 436 22.69 -12.51 15.28
N HIS A 437 23.12 -13.29 14.27
CA HIS A 437 24.40 -13.99 14.31
C HIS A 437 25.50 -13.32 13.48
N ALA A 438 25.15 -12.52 12.49
CA ALA A 438 26.12 -11.90 11.59
C ALA A 438 25.93 -10.39 11.43
N LEU A 439 24.99 -9.77 12.17
CA LEU A 439 24.62 -8.36 12.05
C LEU A 439 24.39 -7.97 10.58
N LYS A 440 23.77 -8.86 9.81
CA LYS A 440 23.43 -8.61 8.41
C LYS A 440 22.01 -8.06 8.32
N SER A 441 21.85 -6.99 7.54
CA SER A 441 20.52 -6.53 7.10
C SER A 441 19.91 -7.49 6.08
N ILE A 442 18.63 -7.29 5.76
CA ILE A 442 17.88 -8.03 4.72
C ILE A 442 18.62 -7.94 3.38
N ASN A 443 19.19 -6.77 3.09
CA ASN A 443 19.97 -6.47 1.87
C ASN A 443 21.49 -6.51 2.04
N HIS A 444 21.99 -7.13 3.12
CA HIS A 444 23.42 -7.23 3.44
C HIS A 444 24.16 -5.91 3.72
N GLU A 445 23.47 -4.77 3.69
CA GLU A 445 23.98 -3.44 4.07
C GLU A 445 23.29 -2.99 5.37
N LEU A 446 24.07 -2.71 6.41
CA LEU A 446 23.57 -2.37 7.77
C LEU A 446 22.85 -1.02 7.88
N ASP A 447 22.77 -0.27 6.78
CA ASP A 447 22.14 1.03 6.77
C ASP A 447 20.62 0.92 6.83
N LYS A 448 20.01 1.89 7.52
CA LYS A 448 18.56 2.12 7.55
C LYS A 448 18.09 2.62 6.18
N SER A 449 18.17 1.79 5.15
CA SER A 449 17.66 2.10 3.81
C SER A 449 16.15 1.91 3.75
N VAL A 450 15.47 2.70 2.93
CA VAL A 450 14.02 2.53 2.68
C VAL A 450 13.76 1.14 2.09
N ASP A 451 14.67 0.62 1.26
CA ASP A 451 14.57 -0.72 0.70
C ASP A 451 14.50 -1.81 1.78
N THR A 452 15.34 -1.72 2.83
CA THR A 452 15.29 -2.65 3.98
C THR A 452 13.95 -2.58 4.71
N VAL A 453 13.44 -1.37 4.91
CA VAL A 453 12.14 -1.15 5.58
C VAL A 453 11.00 -1.71 4.71
N ARG A 454 11.03 -1.48 3.40
CA ARG A 454 10.03 -1.96 2.45
C ARG A 454 10.00 -3.48 2.37
N GLU A 455 11.16 -4.11 2.33
CA GLU A 455 11.24 -5.58 2.35
C GLU A 455 10.74 -6.15 3.67
N ALA A 456 11.07 -5.54 4.81
CA ALA A 456 10.53 -5.93 6.09
C ALA A 456 9.01 -5.76 6.15
N GLU A 457 8.47 -4.66 5.63
CA GLU A 457 7.03 -4.42 5.54
C GLU A 457 6.33 -5.47 4.67
N MET A 458 6.88 -5.80 3.49
CA MET A 458 6.35 -6.85 2.63
C MET A 458 6.38 -8.22 3.32
N LEU A 459 7.48 -8.51 4.00
CA LEU A 459 7.65 -9.76 4.76
C LEU A 459 6.70 -9.84 5.95
N LEU A 460 6.40 -8.73 6.60
CA LEU A 460 5.53 -8.65 7.77
C LEU A 460 4.09 -8.26 7.43
N ARG A 461 3.77 -8.09 6.14
CA ARG A 461 2.46 -7.66 5.64
C ARG A 461 1.29 -8.46 6.23
N PRO A 462 1.33 -9.81 6.34
CA PRO A 462 0.25 -10.57 6.95
C PRO A 462 -0.03 -10.23 8.42
N LEU A 463 0.93 -9.61 9.12
CA LEU A 463 0.79 -9.15 10.51
C LEU A 463 0.45 -7.66 10.62
N LEU A 464 0.78 -6.86 9.60
CA LEU A 464 0.67 -5.39 9.64
C LEU A 464 -0.59 -4.86 8.96
N ASP A 465 -1.00 -5.49 7.86
CA ASP A 465 -2.21 -5.14 7.11
C ASP A 465 -3.45 -5.58 7.90
N VAL A 466 -4.40 -4.67 8.12
CA VAL A 466 -5.54 -4.90 9.02
C VAL A 466 -6.46 -6.01 8.50
N PHE A 467 -6.65 -6.11 7.18
CA PHE A 467 -7.56 -7.08 6.58
C PHE A 467 -6.91 -8.46 6.48
N GLU A 468 -5.66 -8.53 6.02
CA GLU A 468 -4.88 -9.78 6.00
C GLU A 468 -4.65 -10.30 7.43
N ASN A 469 -4.33 -9.42 8.37
CA ASN A 469 -4.18 -9.79 9.78
C ASN A 469 -5.50 -10.32 10.35
N GLY A 470 -6.63 -9.66 10.08
CA GLY A 470 -7.94 -10.13 10.55
C GLY A 470 -8.27 -11.54 10.06
N ARG A 471 -8.03 -11.83 8.77
CA ARG A 471 -8.24 -13.17 8.20
C ARG A 471 -7.28 -14.20 8.81
N LEU A 472 -5.98 -13.93 8.76
CA LEU A 472 -4.94 -14.83 9.29
C LEU A 472 -5.14 -15.12 10.79
N MET A 473 -5.43 -14.10 11.60
CA MET A 473 -5.65 -14.25 13.03
C MET A 473 -6.95 -15.01 13.33
N GLY A 474 -8.01 -14.77 12.55
CA GLY A 474 -9.22 -15.58 12.61
C GLY A 474 -8.91 -17.06 12.40
N MET A 475 -8.12 -17.38 11.38
CA MET A 475 -7.70 -18.76 11.11
C MET A 475 -6.85 -19.35 12.24
N ILE A 476 -5.82 -18.64 12.70
CA ILE A 476 -4.95 -19.08 13.82
C ILE A 476 -5.79 -19.34 15.07
N GLN A 477 -6.72 -18.46 15.41
CA GLN A 477 -7.58 -18.63 16.58
C GLN A 477 -8.44 -19.89 16.47
N GLN A 478 -9.02 -20.14 15.29
CA GLN A 478 -9.81 -21.34 15.03
C GLN A 478 -8.97 -22.63 15.09
N LEU A 479 -7.70 -22.58 14.66
CA LEU A 479 -6.74 -23.68 14.84
C LEU A 479 -6.43 -23.94 16.32
N LEU A 480 -6.20 -22.87 17.10
CA LEU A 480 -5.85 -22.97 18.52
C LEU A 480 -6.98 -23.50 19.39
N ILE A 481 -8.23 -23.12 19.09
CA ILE A 481 -9.42 -23.63 19.82
C ILE A 481 -9.92 -24.98 19.28
N GLY A 482 -9.32 -25.47 18.20
CA GLY A 482 -9.74 -26.72 17.56
C GLY A 482 -11.17 -26.65 17.03
N SER A 483 -11.54 -25.57 16.34
CA SER A 483 -12.88 -25.41 15.77
C SER A 483 -13.15 -26.34 14.59
N GLU A 484 -14.40 -26.80 14.44
CA GLU A 484 -14.83 -27.62 13.30
C GLU A 484 -15.14 -26.80 12.04
N GLU A 485 -15.22 -25.47 12.14
CA GLU A 485 -15.49 -24.58 11.00
C GLU A 485 -14.36 -24.58 9.96
N ILE A 486 -13.11 -24.81 10.38
CA ILE A 486 -11.93 -24.80 9.50
C ILE A 486 -11.30 -26.20 9.37
N ILE A 487 -11.28 -26.99 10.45
CA ILE A 487 -10.73 -28.34 10.43
C ILE A 487 -11.82 -29.32 10.86
N SER A 488 -12.33 -30.11 9.90
CA SER A 488 -13.25 -31.22 10.20
C SER A 488 -12.64 -32.18 11.22
N HIS A 489 -13.46 -32.89 12.01
CA HIS A 489 -12.97 -33.91 12.94
C HIS A 489 -12.04 -34.93 12.25
N LYS A 490 -12.38 -35.35 11.03
CA LYS A 490 -11.56 -36.25 10.20
C LYS A 490 -10.18 -35.66 9.91
N ALA A 491 -10.15 -34.40 9.51
CA ALA A 491 -8.90 -33.67 9.23
C ALA A 491 -8.05 -33.54 10.49
N LYS A 492 -8.63 -33.26 11.67
CA LYS A 492 -7.89 -33.20 12.95
C LYS A 492 -7.24 -34.54 13.30
N THR A 493 -7.97 -35.64 13.16
CA THR A 493 -7.42 -36.98 13.42
C THR A 493 -6.26 -37.32 12.47
N GLU A 494 -6.36 -36.93 11.21
CA GLU A 494 -5.31 -37.16 10.22
C GLU A 494 -4.07 -36.28 10.48
N MET A 495 -4.27 -35.00 10.82
CA MET A 495 -3.20 -34.09 11.26
C MET A 495 -2.46 -34.65 12.47
N LEU A 496 -3.20 -35.15 13.46
CA LEU A 496 -2.63 -35.77 14.65
C LEU A 496 -1.79 -37.00 14.31
N SER A 497 -2.28 -37.89 13.43
CA SER A 497 -1.53 -39.09 13.00
C SER A 497 -0.19 -38.69 12.37
N ARG A 498 -0.22 -37.74 11.42
CA ARG A 498 0.99 -37.27 10.73
C ARG A 498 1.99 -36.63 11.67
N ILE A 499 1.52 -35.81 12.61
CA ILE A 499 2.40 -35.18 13.61
C ILE A 499 3.03 -36.26 14.50
N LYS A 500 2.27 -37.23 14.99
CA LYS A 500 2.79 -38.33 15.82
C LYS A 500 3.81 -39.19 15.10
N GLU A 501 3.52 -39.61 13.86
CA GLU A 501 4.45 -40.39 13.02
C GLU A 501 5.80 -39.68 12.88
N GLN A 502 5.79 -38.37 12.68
CA GLN A 502 7.01 -37.57 12.54
C GLN A 502 7.73 -37.32 13.86
N MET A 503 7.00 -37.19 14.97
CA MET A 503 7.61 -37.09 16.30
C MET A 503 8.31 -38.40 16.69
N VAL A 504 7.68 -39.55 16.43
CA VAL A 504 8.28 -40.88 16.65
C VAL A 504 9.52 -41.09 15.78
N ALA A 505 9.46 -40.75 14.49
CA ALA A 505 10.60 -40.85 13.59
C ALA A 505 11.82 -40.03 14.06
N ALA A 506 11.58 -38.87 14.69
CA ALA A 506 12.62 -38.02 15.24
C ALA A 506 13.24 -38.59 16.54
N GLU A 507 12.45 -39.17 17.44
CA GLU A 507 12.98 -39.82 18.65
C GLU A 507 13.85 -41.04 18.34
N VAL A 508 13.54 -41.77 17.26
CA VAL A 508 14.37 -42.90 16.80
C VAL A 508 15.76 -42.44 16.31
N HIS A 509 15.86 -41.26 15.69
CA HIS A 509 17.14 -40.69 15.25
C HIS A 509 18.01 -40.16 16.41
N VAL A 510 17.41 -39.68 17.51
CA VAL A 510 18.16 -39.19 18.68
C VAL A 510 18.73 -40.33 19.53
N ARG A 511 18.16 -41.53 19.47
CA ARG A 511 18.65 -42.72 20.20
C ARG A 511 19.66 -43.57 19.42
N SER A 512 19.92 -43.23 18.16
CA SER A 512 20.80 -44.00 17.25
C SER A 512 22.08 -43.26 16.83
N GLY A 513 22.30 -42.04 17.33
CA GLY A 513 23.59 -41.35 17.35
C GLY A 513 24.11 -41.23 18.77
#